data_AF-A0A9W6BXM6-F1
#
_entry.id   AF-A0A9W6BXM6-F1
#
_cell.length_a   1.000
_cell.length_b   1.000
_cell.length_c   1.000
_cell.angle_alpha   90.00
_cell.angle_beta   90.00
_cell.angle_gamma   90.00
#
_symmetry.space_group_name_H-M   'P 1'
#
loop_
_entity.id
_entity.type
_entity.pdbx_description
1 polymer ?
#
loop_
_entity_poly.entity_id
_entity_poly.type
_entity_poly.pdbx_seq_one_letter_code
_entity_poly.pdbx_strand_id
1 'polypeptide(L)'
;MDSLKRSADVAGILNGGGGPDYKSARADRFESCDHRLRDRIQRMVAGGLVRADDVDDKALDLLKDLKVDDAINVIDQFERAVQGGNVKNKSAYLAGVATRHKHFGHGPKLSKDVQQRLEQLYRTGKMRDSQVFDAKVLEAINDLEPGLAIRVIENFESKDLEDARNINALFMATIKITKEQIARERSYGMPPPPHGYRDSMPPPHHGMPPPPHGMPPPPYGMPPPPYSAPPPYGAPAPYPPPMMHAPPPMAAASPSATRRHYGSEQQAVGVRVDELHNLSPHAPYVPASVALALQRAWDSGNRLVSLLDEGSWKALTEMEAQHGQQVVNEVVEAMNNQQIRNCNAFLISVAKKFLTGTGGSPGAGSYGASGGFGGGGGGYGGGGGGGYGGGGYGGGGPGGPGGQKGVPALNKLHGVLAQRAQDLLVQHSHVLRDSHFDEVVVSQLQKLPEHEALEVLAEVGRHELVGVKNIPAYIMGIINRYKRGGTRPGY
;
A
#
# COMPACT_ATOMS: atom_id res chain seq x y z
N MET A 1 -31.72 68.60 39.15
CA MET A 1 -32.87 68.15 38.34
C MET A 1 -32.50 66.82 37.67
N ASP A 2 -32.07 65.82 38.43
CA ASP A 2 -32.87 64.87 39.22
C ASP A 2 -33.57 63.84 38.31
N SER A 3 -32.88 62.74 38.02
CA SER A 3 -32.99 61.45 38.74
C SER A 3 -34.39 60.83 38.68
N LEU A 4 -34.61 59.98 37.67
CA LEU A 4 -35.66 58.95 37.69
C LEU A 4 -35.00 57.57 37.46
N LYS A 5 -34.35 57.08 38.51
CA LYS A 5 -34.11 55.65 38.73
C LYS A 5 -35.47 55.00 39.03
N ARG A 6 -36.00 54.19 38.11
CA ARG A 6 -37.06 53.23 38.44
C ARG A 6 -36.41 51.87 38.67
N SER A 7 -36.47 51.49 39.95
CA SER A 7 -36.22 50.16 40.48
C SER A 7 -37.10 49.13 39.77
N ALA A 8 -36.51 48.04 39.31
CA ALA A 8 -37.20 46.85 38.83
C ALA A 8 -36.65 45.63 39.58
N ASP A 9 -36.67 45.73 40.91
CA ASP A 9 -36.69 44.57 41.80
C ASP A 9 -38.13 44.45 42.32
N VAL A 10 -38.57 43.21 42.55
CA VAL A 10 -39.91 42.79 43.05
C VAL A 10 -40.96 42.55 41.95
N ALA A 11 -40.74 41.50 41.16
CA ALA A 11 -41.82 40.66 40.67
C ALA A 11 -41.56 39.22 41.12
N GLY A 12 -42.17 38.86 42.27
CA GLY A 12 -42.28 37.48 42.70
C GLY A 12 -43.11 36.70 41.69
N ILE A 13 -42.44 35.98 40.79
CA ILE A 13 -43.08 34.99 39.92
C ILE A 13 -43.29 33.75 40.79
N LEU A 14 -44.49 33.69 41.36
CA LEU A 14 -45.03 32.48 41.96
C LEU A 14 -45.13 31.42 40.87
N ASN A 15 -44.35 30.36 41.06
CA ASN A 15 -44.51 29.06 40.43
C ASN A 15 -45.98 28.62 40.51
N GLY A 16 -46.68 28.57 39.38
CA GLY A 16 -48.06 28.13 39.33
C GLY A 16 -48.59 28.11 37.91
N GLY A 17 -48.32 27.03 37.18
CA GLY A 17 -48.85 26.81 35.85
C GLY A 17 -48.36 25.48 35.29
N GLY A 18 -49.00 24.39 35.72
CA GLY A 18 -48.76 23.03 35.25
C GLY A 18 -48.91 22.94 33.74
N GLY A 19 -47.78 22.99 33.04
CA GLY A 19 -47.65 22.35 31.73
C GLY A 19 -47.64 20.83 31.94
N PRO A 20 -48.14 20.03 30.98
CA PRO A 20 -48.25 18.59 31.14
C PRO A 20 -46.91 18.00 31.58
N ASP A 21 -46.96 17.10 32.55
CA ASP A 21 -45.82 16.36 33.11
C ASP A 21 -45.14 15.48 32.05
N TYR A 22 -44.47 16.09 31.07
CA TYR A 22 -43.60 15.39 30.11
C TYR A 22 -42.27 14.94 30.74
N LYS A 23 -42.08 15.15 32.06
CA LYS A 23 -40.82 14.84 32.76
C LYS A 23 -40.67 13.39 33.19
N SER A 24 -41.75 12.63 33.36
CA SER A 24 -41.66 11.24 33.85
C SER A 24 -41.41 10.21 32.74
N ALA A 25 -41.87 10.44 31.52
CA ALA A 25 -41.81 9.43 30.44
C ALA A 25 -40.45 9.30 29.73
N ARG A 26 -39.44 10.11 30.07
CA ARG A 26 -38.11 10.07 29.40
C ARG A 26 -36.98 9.49 30.24
N ALA A 27 -37.22 9.13 31.50
CA ALA A 27 -36.20 8.51 32.34
C ALA A 27 -35.78 7.12 31.82
N ASP A 28 -36.70 6.41 31.18
CA ASP A 28 -36.52 5.01 30.76
C ASP A 28 -35.70 4.87 29.47
N ARG A 29 -35.42 5.97 28.76
CA ARG A 29 -34.68 5.89 27.47
C ARG A 29 -33.27 5.34 27.60
N PHE A 30 -32.68 5.43 28.80
CA PHE A 30 -31.35 4.92 29.09
C PHE A 30 -31.35 3.47 29.57
N GLU A 31 -32.50 2.81 29.71
CA GLU A 31 -32.60 1.41 30.17
C GLU A 31 -31.91 0.42 29.24
N SER A 32 -31.82 0.75 27.95
CA SER A 32 -31.13 -0.06 26.96
C SER A 32 -29.60 0.02 27.02
N CYS A 33 -29.04 0.90 27.87
CA CYS A 33 -27.60 1.02 28.08
C CYS A 33 -27.13 0.14 29.25
N ASP A 34 -25.84 -0.21 29.27
CA ASP A 34 -25.24 -0.86 30.44
C ASP A 34 -25.46 -0.02 31.71
N HIS A 35 -25.70 -0.68 32.84
CA HIS A 35 -26.02 -0.03 34.11
C HIS A 35 -24.96 1.01 34.55
N ARG A 36 -23.65 0.73 34.36
CA ARG A 36 -22.59 1.67 34.73
C ARG A 36 -22.62 2.93 33.88
N LEU A 37 -22.85 2.75 32.57
CA LEU A 37 -22.98 3.84 31.62
C LEU A 37 -24.24 4.68 31.92
N ARG A 38 -25.38 4.01 32.17
CA ARG A 38 -26.64 4.64 32.53
C ARG A 38 -26.50 5.48 33.79
N ASP A 39 -25.92 4.94 34.86
CA ASP A 39 -25.70 5.65 36.13
C ASP A 39 -24.84 6.90 35.92
N ARG A 40 -23.87 6.83 35.01
CA ARG A 40 -23.00 7.98 34.68
C ARG A 40 -23.77 9.08 33.96
N ILE A 41 -24.59 8.74 32.96
CA ILE A 41 -25.44 9.68 32.22
C ILE A 41 -26.48 10.30 33.17
N GLN A 42 -27.16 9.49 33.98
CA GLN A 42 -28.16 9.94 34.94
C GLN A 42 -27.57 10.90 35.97
N ARG A 43 -26.34 10.68 36.44
CA ARG A 43 -25.64 11.61 37.34
C ARG A 43 -25.42 12.98 36.69
N MET A 44 -25.03 13.03 35.42
CA MET A 44 -24.85 14.30 34.70
C MET A 44 -26.19 15.04 34.52
N VAL A 45 -27.28 14.31 34.25
CA VAL A 45 -28.63 14.88 34.12
C VAL A 45 -29.14 15.38 35.47
N ALA A 46 -29.03 14.59 36.53
CA ALA A 46 -29.43 14.96 37.88
C ALA A 46 -28.64 16.16 38.41
N GLY A 47 -27.36 16.25 38.08
CA GLY A 47 -26.51 17.39 38.40
C GLY A 47 -26.80 18.66 37.58
N GLY A 48 -27.75 18.61 36.64
CA GLY A 48 -28.12 19.76 35.80
C GLY A 48 -27.05 20.15 34.76
N LEU A 49 -26.02 19.32 34.57
CA LEU A 49 -24.94 19.60 33.63
C LEU A 49 -25.39 19.44 32.17
N VAL A 50 -26.24 18.45 31.91
CA VAL A 50 -26.87 18.18 30.62
C VAL A 50 -28.36 17.93 30.80
N ARG A 51 -29.18 18.26 29.79
CA ARG A 51 -30.58 17.84 29.74
C ARG A 51 -30.66 16.41 29.22
N ALA A 52 -31.71 15.67 29.55
CA ALA A 52 -31.91 14.32 28.98
C ALA A 52 -31.90 14.36 27.44
N ASP A 53 -32.44 15.43 26.85
CA ASP A 53 -32.50 15.64 25.39
C ASP A 53 -31.16 16.06 24.77
N ASP A 54 -30.17 16.48 25.57
CA ASP A 54 -28.82 16.77 25.10
C ASP A 54 -28.05 15.49 24.72
N VAL A 55 -28.57 14.32 25.07
CA VAL A 55 -28.08 13.00 24.67
C VAL A 55 -29.09 12.42 23.70
N ASP A 56 -28.87 12.54 22.39
CA ASP A 56 -29.82 12.05 21.38
C ASP A 56 -29.71 10.52 21.17
N ASP A 57 -30.69 9.93 20.48
CA ASP A 57 -30.72 8.47 20.29
C ASP A 57 -29.53 7.99 19.44
N LYS A 58 -29.06 8.81 18.51
CA LYS A 58 -27.87 8.52 17.69
C LYS A 58 -26.61 8.42 18.55
N ALA A 59 -26.40 9.34 19.48
CA ALA A 59 -25.29 9.29 20.41
C ALA A 59 -25.40 8.06 21.34
N LEU A 60 -26.61 7.72 21.79
CA LEU A 60 -26.83 6.52 22.60
C LEU A 60 -26.49 5.24 21.83
N ASP A 61 -26.91 5.13 20.57
CA ASP A 61 -26.59 3.96 19.75
C ASP A 61 -25.09 3.83 19.50
N LEU A 62 -24.39 4.95 19.28
CA LEU A 62 -22.92 4.95 19.21
C LEU A 62 -22.27 4.51 20.53
N LEU A 63 -22.81 4.89 21.69
CA LEU A 63 -22.28 4.48 22.99
C LEU A 63 -22.55 3.00 23.28
N LYS A 64 -23.68 2.45 22.83
CA LYS A 64 -24.02 1.01 22.97
C LYS A 64 -23.11 0.12 22.13
N ASP A 65 -22.65 0.62 20.99
CA ASP A 65 -21.70 -0.07 20.12
C ASP A 65 -20.27 -0.14 20.71
N LEU A 66 -19.96 0.70 21.70
CA LEU A 66 -18.66 0.72 22.36
C LEU A 66 -18.60 -0.29 23.51
N LYS A 67 -17.38 -0.73 23.87
CA LYS A 67 -17.19 -1.43 25.14
C LYS A 67 -17.59 -0.50 26.29
N VAL A 68 -18.15 -1.07 27.35
CA VAL A 68 -18.66 -0.29 28.50
C VAL A 68 -17.62 0.68 29.05
N ASP A 69 -16.37 0.24 29.20
CA ASP A 69 -15.30 1.12 29.72
C ASP A 69 -14.93 2.25 28.72
N ASP A 70 -14.99 1.99 27.40
CA ASP A 70 -14.81 3.01 26.37
C ASP A 70 -15.95 4.03 26.37
N ALA A 71 -17.19 3.56 26.49
CA ALA A 71 -18.37 4.43 26.58
C ALA A 71 -18.31 5.31 27.84
N ILE A 72 -17.86 4.77 28.97
CA ILE A 72 -17.63 5.54 30.20
C ILE A 72 -16.56 6.62 29.97
N ASN A 73 -15.44 6.28 29.33
CA ASN A 73 -14.40 7.25 29.01
C ASN A 73 -14.90 8.37 28.08
N VAL A 74 -15.74 8.05 27.09
CA VAL A 74 -16.41 9.03 26.22
C VAL A 74 -17.28 9.97 27.04
N ILE A 75 -18.07 9.44 27.98
CA ILE A 75 -18.94 10.25 28.85
C ILE A 75 -18.12 11.11 29.81
N ASP A 76 -17.04 10.60 30.39
CA ASP A 76 -16.14 11.38 31.24
C ASP A 76 -15.45 12.52 30.46
N GLN A 77 -15.04 12.27 29.22
CA GLN A 77 -14.49 13.30 28.35
C GLN A 77 -15.56 14.37 28.01
N PHE A 78 -16.77 13.92 27.70
CA PHE A 78 -17.91 14.80 27.44
C PHE A 78 -18.26 15.66 28.66
N GLU A 79 -18.31 15.08 29.85
CA GLU A 79 -18.58 15.76 31.11
C GLU A 79 -17.59 16.91 31.35
N ARG A 80 -16.29 16.65 31.21
CA ARG A 80 -15.23 17.68 31.36
C ARG A 80 -15.38 18.81 30.34
N ALA A 81 -15.74 18.48 29.09
CA ALA A 81 -15.91 19.48 28.04
C ALA A 81 -17.12 20.39 28.29
N VAL A 82 -18.23 19.81 28.78
CA VAL A 82 -19.45 20.56 29.11
C VAL A 82 -19.25 21.44 30.35
N GLN A 83 -18.54 20.94 31.37
CA GLN A 83 -18.19 21.74 32.56
C GLN A 83 -17.37 22.99 32.21
N GLY A 84 -16.53 22.91 31.18
CA GLY A 84 -15.78 24.06 30.67
C GLY A 84 -16.60 25.10 29.91
N GLY A 85 -17.91 24.89 29.72
CA GLY A 85 -18.81 25.83 29.02
C GLY A 85 -18.57 25.97 27.51
N ASN A 86 -17.68 25.16 26.93
CA ASN A 86 -17.25 25.29 25.53
C ASN A 86 -18.15 24.57 24.51
N VAL A 87 -19.18 23.87 24.98
CA VAL A 87 -20.01 23.00 24.13
C VAL A 87 -21.38 23.64 23.91
N LYS A 88 -21.57 24.24 22.72
CA LYS A 88 -22.86 24.84 22.32
C LYS A 88 -23.92 23.80 21.98
N ASN A 89 -23.54 22.79 21.20
CA ASN A 89 -24.42 21.69 20.80
C ASN A 89 -23.93 20.39 21.45
N LYS A 90 -24.57 20.01 22.54
CA LYS A 90 -24.14 18.91 23.40
C LYS A 90 -24.30 17.54 22.74
N SER A 91 -25.42 17.30 22.05
CA SER A 91 -25.69 16.02 21.38
C SER A 91 -24.71 15.77 20.23
N ALA A 92 -24.50 16.78 19.37
CA ALA A 92 -23.55 16.70 18.27
C ALA A 92 -22.11 16.51 18.78
N TYR A 93 -21.75 17.17 19.88
CA TYR A 93 -20.43 17.00 20.48
C TYR A 93 -20.25 15.58 21.03
N LEU A 94 -21.20 15.07 21.81
CA LEU A 94 -21.16 13.71 22.35
C LEU A 94 -21.09 12.65 21.25
N ALA A 95 -21.94 12.76 20.22
CA ALA A 95 -21.89 11.88 19.07
C ALA A 95 -20.51 11.94 18.39
N GLY A 96 -19.92 13.13 18.28
CA GLY A 96 -18.56 13.32 17.77
C GLY A 96 -17.47 12.66 18.63
N VAL A 97 -17.54 12.76 19.96
CA VAL A 97 -16.61 12.09 20.88
C VAL A 97 -16.75 10.58 20.78
N ALA A 98 -17.98 10.06 20.79
CA ALA A 98 -18.25 8.63 20.67
C ALA A 98 -17.74 8.08 19.33
N THR A 99 -17.96 8.81 18.24
CA THR A 99 -17.46 8.46 16.90
C THR A 99 -15.93 8.42 16.88
N ARG A 100 -15.25 9.43 17.46
CA ARG A 100 -13.78 9.43 17.59
C ARG A 100 -13.29 8.23 18.40
N HIS A 101 -13.92 7.92 19.53
CA HIS A 101 -13.53 6.75 20.33
C HIS A 101 -13.77 5.44 19.59
N LYS A 102 -14.86 5.34 18.80
CA LYS A 102 -15.14 4.17 17.95
C LYS A 102 -14.05 3.96 16.89
N HIS A 103 -13.55 5.03 16.27
CA HIS A 103 -12.55 4.94 15.20
C HIS A 103 -11.10 4.94 15.69
N PHE A 104 -10.79 5.51 16.84
CA PHE A 104 -9.39 5.64 17.30
C PHE A 104 -9.09 4.84 18.57
N GLY A 105 -10.12 4.34 19.26
CA GLY A 105 -9.99 3.52 20.46
C GLY A 105 -9.12 4.14 21.55
N HIS A 106 -8.46 3.30 22.33
CA HIS A 106 -7.38 3.66 23.27
C HIS A 106 -6.03 3.92 22.58
N GLY A 107 -6.04 4.28 21.29
CA GLY A 107 -4.82 4.63 20.59
C GLY A 107 -4.10 5.80 21.26
N PRO A 108 -2.79 5.97 20.98
CA PRO A 108 -2.03 7.09 21.50
C PRO A 108 -2.69 8.42 21.14
N LYS A 109 -2.54 9.42 22.02
CA LYS A 109 -3.10 10.77 21.81
C LYS A 109 -2.34 11.46 20.67
N LEU A 110 -2.87 11.33 19.46
CA LEU A 110 -2.39 12.04 18.29
C LEU A 110 -2.53 13.57 18.48
N SER A 111 -1.67 14.34 17.80
CA SER A 111 -1.82 15.79 17.77
C SER A 111 -3.16 16.19 17.14
N LYS A 112 -3.70 17.34 17.54
CA LYS A 112 -5.03 17.80 17.07
C LYS A 112 -5.09 17.90 15.54
N ASP A 113 -4.03 18.36 14.89
CA ASP A 113 -4.00 18.55 13.44
C ASP A 113 -4.00 17.21 12.70
N VAL A 114 -3.23 16.22 13.21
CA VAL A 114 -3.20 14.86 12.66
C VAL A 114 -4.56 14.18 12.84
N GLN A 115 -5.17 14.33 14.02
CA GLN A 115 -6.50 13.79 14.29
C GLN A 115 -7.56 14.40 13.37
N GLN A 116 -7.55 15.73 13.19
CA GLN A 116 -8.45 16.41 12.25
C GLN A 116 -8.26 15.93 10.81
N ARG A 117 -7.01 15.69 10.38
CA ARG A 117 -6.74 15.20 9.02
C ARG A 117 -7.22 13.77 8.82
N LEU A 118 -7.04 12.89 9.81
CA LEU A 118 -7.61 11.53 9.80
C LEU A 118 -9.13 11.58 9.77
N GLU A 119 -9.77 12.42 10.58
CA GLU A 119 -11.23 12.59 10.55
C GLU A 119 -11.73 13.08 9.19
N GLN A 120 -11.00 13.99 8.54
CA GLN A 120 -11.32 14.44 7.20
C GLN A 120 -11.32 13.28 6.21
N LEU A 121 -10.36 12.35 6.31
CA LEU A 121 -10.27 11.17 5.45
C LEU A 121 -11.49 10.23 5.57
N TYR A 122 -12.06 10.08 6.77
CA TYR A 122 -13.33 9.36 6.96
C TYR A 122 -14.51 10.18 6.44
N ARG A 123 -14.54 11.49 6.71
CA ARG A 123 -15.64 12.38 6.30
C ARG A 123 -15.76 12.50 4.78
N THR A 124 -14.66 12.47 4.04
CA THR A 124 -14.67 12.49 2.57
C THR A 124 -15.17 11.17 1.97
N GLY A 125 -15.36 10.13 2.77
CA GLY A 125 -15.78 8.79 2.32
C GLY A 125 -14.66 8.00 1.65
N LYS A 126 -13.43 8.51 1.64
CA LYS A 126 -12.26 7.79 1.12
C LYS A 126 -12.00 6.51 1.89
N MET A 127 -12.16 6.56 3.22
CA MET A 127 -12.17 5.38 4.07
C MET A 127 -13.60 5.05 4.52
N ARG A 128 -13.97 3.78 4.47
CA ARG A 128 -15.25 3.30 5.01
C ARG A 128 -15.22 3.31 6.53
N ASP A 129 -16.37 3.50 7.17
CA ASP A 129 -16.51 3.46 8.63
C ASP A 129 -16.06 2.12 9.25
N SER A 130 -16.13 1.04 8.47
CA SER A 130 -15.66 -0.29 8.87
C SER A 130 -14.15 -0.47 8.78
N GLN A 131 -13.44 0.40 8.06
CA GLN A 131 -12.00 0.34 7.84
C GLN A 131 -11.31 1.20 8.90
N VAL A 132 -11.17 0.65 10.09
CA VAL A 132 -10.56 1.35 11.23
C VAL A 132 -9.06 1.06 11.30
N PHE A 133 -8.25 2.09 11.55
CA PHE A 133 -6.83 1.91 11.80
C PHE A 133 -6.60 1.11 13.08
N ASP A 134 -5.74 0.10 13.01
CA ASP A 134 -5.35 -0.65 14.21
C ASP A 134 -4.40 0.15 15.11
N ALA A 135 -4.22 -0.35 16.33
CA ALA A 135 -3.36 0.29 17.33
C ALA A 135 -1.92 0.49 16.82
N LYS A 136 -1.38 -0.44 16.01
CA LYS A 136 -0.01 -0.36 15.49
C LYS A 136 0.14 0.77 14.48
N VAL A 137 -0.86 0.97 13.62
CA VAL A 137 -0.87 2.10 12.69
C VAL A 137 -0.95 3.42 13.45
N LEU A 138 -1.82 3.50 14.47
CA LEU A 138 -1.96 4.71 15.28
C LEU A 138 -0.67 5.02 16.08
N GLU A 139 0.00 4.01 16.64
CA GLU A 139 1.34 4.14 17.24
C GLU A 139 2.36 4.63 16.22
N ALA A 140 2.40 4.02 15.03
CA ALA A 140 3.32 4.43 13.98
C ALA A 140 3.07 5.86 13.50
N ILE A 141 1.82 6.36 13.52
CA ILE A 141 1.48 7.75 13.24
C ILE A 141 1.93 8.67 14.37
N ASN A 142 1.72 8.25 15.63
CA ASN A 142 2.10 9.01 16.82
C ASN A 142 3.62 9.22 16.92
N ASP A 143 4.40 8.26 16.43
CA ASP A 143 5.87 8.34 16.41
C ASP A 143 6.41 9.25 15.29
N LEU A 144 5.55 9.81 14.42
CA LEU A 144 5.95 10.76 13.40
C LEU A 144 5.86 12.19 13.92
N GLU A 145 6.71 13.05 13.39
CA GLU A 145 6.50 14.50 13.48
C GLU A 145 5.14 14.86 12.86
N PRO A 146 4.34 15.76 13.46
CA PRO A 146 2.99 16.08 12.98
C PRO A 146 2.92 16.45 11.49
N GLY A 147 3.88 17.25 10.99
CA GLY A 147 3.93 17.61 9.57
C GLY A 147 4.19 16.40 8.65
N LEU A 148 5.01 15.45 9.11
CA LEU A 148 5.26 14.20 8.39
C LEU A 148 4.02 13.29 8.39
N ALA A 149 3.34 13.16 9.54
CA ALA A 149 2.10 12.41 9.63
C ALA A 149 1.03 12.95 8.67
N ILE A 150 0.86 14.27 8.60
CA ILE A 150 -0.09 14.91 7.67
C ILE A 150 0.28 14.59 6.22
N ARG A 151 1.56 14.71 5.84
CA ARG A 151 2.03 14.39 4.47
C ARG A 151 1.82 12.91 4.13
N VAL A 152 1.99 12.00 5.09
CA VAL A 152 1.66 10.58 4.91
C VAL A 152 0.17 10.38 4.65
N ILE A 153 -0.71 11.04 5.41
CA ILE A 153 -2.17 10.94 5.24
C ILE A 153 -2.58 11.49 3.87
N GLU A 154 -2.00 12.60 3.42
CA GLU A 154 -2.21 13.16 2.07
C GLU A 154 -1.77 12.20 0.96
N ASN A 155 -0.58 11.62 1.10
CA ASN A 155 -0.06 10.62 0.17
C ASN A 155 -0.89 9.32 0.19
N PHE A 156 -1.57 9.03 1.28
CA PHE A 156 -2.47 7.89 1.39
C PHE A 156 -3.83 8.20 0.74
N GLU A 157 -4.36 9.42 0.91
CA GLU A 157 -5.62 9.87 0.33
C GLU A 157 -5.63 9.87 -1.20
N SER A 158 -4.46 10.11 -1.82
CA SER A 158 -4.30 10.07 -3.28
C SER A 158 -4.26 8.66 -3.86
N LYS A 159 -4.16 7.61 -3.03
CA LYS A 159 -4.15 6.22 -3.49
C LYS A 159 -5.56 5.71 -3.73
N ASP A 160 -5.67 4.73 -4.63
CA ASP A 160 -6.89 3.97 -4.80
C ASP A 160 -7.05 2.98 -3.64
N LEU A 161 -8.12 3.16 -2.86
CA LEU A 161 -8.44 2.37 -1.68
C LEU A 161 -9.45 1.27 -1.98
N GLU A 162 -10.06 1.24 -3.18
CA GLU A 162 -11.08 0.25 -3.54
C GLU A 162 -10.48 -1.16 -3.65
N ASP A 163 -9.28 -1.27 -4.23
CA ASP A 163 -8.56 -2.53 -4.41
C ASP A 163 -7.73 -2.94 -3.17
N ALA A 164 -7.67 -2.09 -2.15
CA ALA A 164 -6.83 -2.32 -0.99
C ALA A 164 -7.43 -3.40 -0.06
N ARG A 165 -6.89 -4.63 -0.15
CA ARG A 165 -7.29 -5.75 0.71
C ARG A 165 -7.04 -5.51 2.20
N ASN A 166 -5.97 -4.78 2.52
CA ASN A 166 -5.58 -4.48 3.90
C ASN A 166 -5.12 -3.01 3.98
N ILE A 167 -6.02 -2.16 4.45
CA ILE A 167 -5.82 -0.71 4.62
C ILE A 167 -4.65 -0.43 5.57
N ASN A 168 -4.54 -1.15 6.68
CA ASN A 168 -3.48 -0.93 7.67
C ASN A 168 -2.10 -1.21 7.07
N ALA A 169 -1.97 -2.31 6.32
CA ALA A 169 -0.72 -2.64 5.63
C ALA A 169 -0.36 -1.60 4.54
N LEU A 170 -1.35 -1.16 3.77
CA LEU A 170 -1.16 -0.11 2.75
C LEU A 170 -0.73 1.22 3.39
N PHE A 171 -1.33 1.57 4.52
CA PHE A 171 -0.97 2.79 5.26
C PHE A 171 0.45 2.71 5.81
N MET A 172 0.83 1.59 6.43
CA MET A 172 2.21 1.36 6.90
C MET A 172 3.23 1.42 5.75
N ALA A 173 2.88 0.86 4.58
CA ALA A 173 3.71 0.98 3.39
C ALA A 173 3.85 2.44 2.95
N THR A 174 2.78 3.23 3.05
CA THR A 174 2.81 4.68 2.78
C THR A 174 3.74 5.42 3.73
N ILE A 175 3.66 5.16 5.04
CA ILE A 175 4.59 5.71 6.04
C ILE A 175 6.04 5.42 5.62
N LYS A 176 6.34 4.17 5.27
CA LYS A 176 7.70 3.75 4.89
C LYS A 176 8.19 4.49 3.63
N ILE A 177 7.38 4.53 2.58
CA ILE A 177 7.72 5.18 1.31
C ILE A 177 7.95 6.69 1.52
N THR A 178 7.07 7.36 2.26
CA THR A 178 7.20 8.80 2.51
C THR A 178 8.43 9.13 3.37
N LYS A 179 8.75 8.30 4.38
CA LYS A 179 10.01 8.42 5.14
C LYS A 179 11.24 8.31 4.24
N GLU A 180 11.25 7.32 3.35
CA GLU A 180 12.36 7.11 2.41
C GLU A 180 12.51 8.27 1.42
N GLN A 181 11.39 8.78 0.89
CA GLN A 181 11.39 9.94 -0.01
C GLN A 181 12.00 11.17 0.67
N ILE A 182 11.61 11.48 1.90
CA ILE A 182 12.13 12.65 2.63
C ILE A 182 13.60 12.46 3.01
N ALA A 183 14.01 11.24 3.38
CA ALA A 183 15.41 10.93 3.63
C ALA A 183 16.24 11.18 2.35
N ARG A 184 15.75 10.74 1.19
CA ARG A 184 16.39 10.95 -0.11
C ARG A 184 16.44 12.44 -0.48
N GLU A 185 15.36 13.19 -0.31
CA GLU A 185 15.33 14.64 -0.56
C GLU A 185 16.35 15.39 0.31
N ARG A 186 16.49 15.03 1.60
CA ARG A 186 17.52 15.62 2.47
C ARG A 186 18.94 15.29 2.03
N SER A 187 19.19 14.10 1.48
CA SER A 187 20.51 13.71 0.99
C SER A 187 20.95 14.47 -0.26
N TYR A 188 20.02 14.93 -1.10
CA TYR A 188 20.32 15.66 -2.35
C TYR A 188 20.16 17.19 -2.23
N GLY A 189 19.49 17.68 -1.18
CA GLY A 189 19.15 19.10 -1.02
C GLY A 189 20.23 19.97 -0.36
N MET A 190 21.28 19.37 0.20
CA MET A 190 22.50 20.12 0.53
C MET A 190 23.38 20.10 -0.72
N PRO A 191 23.53 21.22 -1.45
CA PRO A 191 24.65 21.32 -2.38
C PRO A 191 25.89 20.94 -1.58
N PRO A 192 26.75 20.04 -2.09
CA PRO A 192 27.99 19.71 -1.39
C PRO A 192 28.59 21.05 -0.97
N PRO A 193 28.87 21.26 0.34
CA PRO A 193 29.33 22.54 0.86
C PRO A 193 30.38 22.98 -0.12
N PRO A 194 30.20 24.15 -0.78
CA PRO A 194 30.90 24.50 -2.00
C PRO A 194 32.32 24.09 -1.76
N HIS A 195 32.76 23.04 -2.46
CA HIS A 195 34.15 22.68 -2.45
C HIS A 195 34.76 23.93 -2.99
N GLY A 196 35.21 24.79 -2.06
CA GLY A 196 36.00 25.93 -2.39
C GLY A 196 36.99 25.34 -3.35
N TYR A 197 37.04 25.90 -4.54
CA TYR A 197 38.30 26.07 -5.19
C TYR A 197 39.21 26.66 -4.09
N ARG A 198 39.80 25.78 -3.27
CA ARG A 198 41.18 25.90 -2.93
C ARG A 198 41.79 25.97 -4.31
N ASP A 199 41.95 27.21 -4.76
CA ASP A 199 43.12 27.60 -5.52
C ASP A 199 44.18 26.57 -5.18
N SER A 200 44.57 25.84 -6.21
CA SER A 200 45.83 25.14 -6.25
C SER A 200 46.92 26.17 -5.99
N MET A 201 47.03 26.59 -4.73
CA MET A 201 48.26 27.07 -4.15
C MET A 201 49.24 25.94 -4.41
N PRO A 202 50.41 26.25 -5.01
CA PRO A 202 51.47 25.29 -5.15
C PRO A 202 51.72 24.62 -3.79
N PRO A 203 52.10 23.33 -3.79
CA PRO A 203 52.31 22.59 -2.55
C PRO A 203 53.13 23.45 -1.60
N PRO A 204 52.63 23.76 -0.39
CA PRO A 204 53.44 24.44 0.60
C PRO A 204 54.62 23.50 0.82
N HIS A 205 55.81 23.98 0.46
CA HIS A 205 57.05 23.41 0.96
C HIS A 205 56.83 23.08 2.45
N HIS A 206 57.24 21.88 2.85
CA HIS A 206 57.38 21.49 4.24
C HIS A 206 58.34 22.45 4.94
N GLY A 207 57.83 23.62 5.31
CA GLY A 207 58.39 24.51 6.31
C GLY A 207 58.12 23.87 7.65
N MET A 208 59.20 23.55 8.36
CA MET A 208 59.20 23.02 9.71
C MET A 208 58.21 23.76 10.62
N PRO A 209 57.62 23.08 11.62
CA PRO A 209 56.81 23.75 12.63
C PRO A 209 57.59 24.91 13.26
N PRO A 210 56.94 26.06 13.53
CA PRO A 210 57.60 27.17 14.20
C PRO A 210 58.13 26.69 15.56
N PRO A 211 59.39 26.99 15.90
CA PRO A 211 59.92 26.65 17.22
C PRO A 211 59.14 27.40 18.30
N PRO A 212 58.89 26.77 19.46
CA PRO A 212 58.22 27.41 20.57
C PRO A 212 58.99 28.67 20.99
N HIS A 213 58.28 29.79 21.09
CA HIS A 213 58.83 31.05 21.59
C HIS A 213 59.46 30.85 22.97
N GLY A 214 60.79 31.06 23.08
CA GLY A 214 61.47 31.07 24.37
C GLY A 214 62.97 30.78 24.41
N MET A 215 63.63 30.38 23.32
CA MET A 215 65.07 30.09 23.36
C MET A 215 65.92 31.18 22.66
N PRO A 216 66.98 31.69 23.30
CA PRO A 216 67.94 32.60 22.67
C PRO A 216 68.71 31.87 21.55
N PRO A 217 69.07 32.57 20.46
CA PRO A 217 69.74 31.95 19.33
C PRO A 217 71.16 31.45 19.70
N PRO A 218 71.58 30.28 19.20
CA PRO A 218 72.94 29.80 19.37
C PRO A 218 73.94 30.67 18.57
N PRO A 219 75.18 30.83 19.05
CA PRO A 219 76.22 31.62 18.39
C PRO A 219 76.63 30.99 17.05
N TYR A 220 76.64 31.82 15.99
CA TYR A 220 77.08 31.45 14.65
C TYR A 220 78.53 30.95 14.66
N GLY A 221 78.78 29.69 14.25
CA GLY A 221 80.15 29.21 14.07
C GLY A 221 80.40 27.72 13.85
N MET A 222 79.41 26.82 13.89
CA MET A 222 79.69 25.39 13.70
C MET A 222 79.34 24.87 12.29
N PRO A 223 80.25 24.12 11.64
CA PRO A 223 79.99 23.46 10.36
C PRO A 223 79.01 22.27 10.52
N PRO A 224 78.24 21.93 9.47
CA PRO A 224 77.26 20.85 9.52
C PRO A 224 77.91 19.46 9.69
N PRO A 225 77.26 18.53 10.40
CA PRO A 225 77.77 17.16 10.59
C PRO A 225 77.69 16.33 9.29
N PRO A 226 78.62 15.40 9.08
CA PRO A 226 78.68 14.58 7.86
C PRO A 226 77.56 13.53 7.80
N TYR A 227 77.03 13.33 6.60
CA TYR A 227 76.03 12.30 6.27
C TYR A 227 76.48 10.91 6.75
N SER A 228 75.64 10.28 7.57
CA SER A 228 75.84 8.90 8.01
C SER A 228 75.45 7.91 6.91
N ALA A 229 76.33 6.93 6.69
CA ALA A 229 76.22 5.89 5.66
C ALA A 229 75.04 4.92 5.88
N PRO A 230 74.55 4.26 4.81
CA PRO A 230 73.49 3.26 4.91
C PRO A 230 73.97 1.95 5.57
N PRO A 231 73.11 1.25 6.33
CA PRO A 231 73.47 0.03 7.05
C PRO A 231 73.65 -1.19 6.14
N PRO A 232 74.46 -2.18 6.55
CA PRO A 232 74.83 -3.34 5.74
C PRO A 232 73.73 -4.40 5.69
N TYR A 233 73.58 -5.04 4.53
CA TYR A 233 72.75 -6.21 4.29
C TYR A 233 73.24 -7.42 5.11
N GLY A 234 72.35 -8.04 5.89
CA GLY A 234 72.63 -9.35 6.48
C GLY A 234 71.64 -9.82 7.55
N ALA A 235 70.50 -10.39 7.14
CA ALA A 235 69.79 -11.46 7.85
C ALA A 235 68.64 -12.02 6.98
N PRO A 236 68.47 -13.35 6.84
CA PRO A 236 67.32 -13.93 6.15
C PRO A 236 66.06 -13.88 7.04
N ALA A 237 64.97 -13.36 6.48
CA ALA A 237 63.67 -13.29 7.15
C ALA A 237 62.97 -14.67 7.19
N PRO A 238 62.19 -14.96 8.25
CA PRO A 238 61.42 -16.20 8.37
C PRO A 238 60.17 -16.20 7.46
N TYR A 239 59.71 -17.41 7.14
CA TYR A 239 58.67 -17.77 6.16
C TYR A 239 57.45 -16.83 6.08
N PRO A 240 56.92 -16.58 4.86
CA PRO A 240 55.68 -15.83 4.68
C PRO A 240 54.46 -16.65 5.14
N PRO A 241 53.45 -16.02 5.77
CA PRO A 241 52.15 -16.63 6.05
C PRO A 241 51.37 -16.91 4.75
N PRO A 242 50.38 -17.83 4.79
CA PRO A 242 49.64 -18.26 3.61
C PRO A 242 48.89 -17.09 2.99
N MET A 243 49.06 -16.91 1.67
CA MET A 243 48.40 -15.88 0.87
C MET A 243 46.88 -16.05 0.96
N MET A 244 46.22 -15.18 1.72
CA MET A 244 44.80 -14.93 1.49
C MET A 244 44.67 -14.20 0.14
N HIS A 245 43.94 -14.83 -0.79
CA HIS A 245 43.61 -14.22 -2.06
C HIS A 245 43.01 -12.83 -1.84
N ALA A 246 43.68 -11.82 -2.39
CA ALA A 246 43.17 -10.47 -2.45
C ALA A 246 41.80 -10.49 -3.14
N PRO A 247 40.76 -9.86 -2.54
CA PRO A 247 39.48 -9.70 -3.22
C PRO A 247 39.70 -8.95 -4.54
N PRO A 248 39.03 -9.34 -5.63
CA PRO A 248 39.15 -8.65 -6.91
C PRO A 248 38.83 -7.16 -6.73
N PRO A 249 39.49 -6.27 -7.50
CA PRO A 249 39.24 -4.84 -7.42
C PRO A 249 37.75 -4.60 -7.63
N MET A 250 37.09 -3.98 -6.66
CA MET A 250 35.70 -3.56 -6.80
C MET A 250 35.60 -2.70 -8.04
N ALA A 251 34.85 -3.17 -9.03
CA ALA A 251 34.53 -2.42 -10.23
C ALA A 251 33.97 -1.06 -9.79
N ALA A 252 34.67 0.01 -10.15
CA ALA A 252 34.21 1.37 -9.92
C ALA A 252 32.78 1.49 -10.46
N ALA A 253 31.85 1.90 -9.59
CA ALA A 253 30.46 2.13 -9.95
C ALA A 253 30.42 3.02 -11.20
N SER A 254 29.85 2.50 -12.27
CA SER A 254 29.75 3.22 -13.54
C SER A 254 29.10 4.58 -13.29
N PRO A 255 29.67 5.68 -13.80
CA PRO A 255 29.08 7.00 -13.64
C PRO A 255 27.64 6.94 -14.16
N SER A 256 26.71 7.47 -13.37
CA SER A 256 25.28 7.55 -13.68
C SER A 256 25.10 7.96 -15.13
N ALA A 257 24.72 6.99 -15.98
CA ALA A 257 24.59 7.20 -17.41
C ALA A 257 23.60 8.35 -17.63
N THR A 258 24.10 9.47 -18.13
CA THR A 258 23.29 10.60 -18.56
C THR A 258 22.25 10.05 -19.53
N ARG A 259 20.97 10.16 -19.17
CA ARG A 259 19.86 9.62 -19.97
C ARG A 259 19.96 10.18 -21.38
N ARG A 260 20.22 9.30 -22.35
CA ARG A 260 20.34 9.66 -23.77
C ARG A 260 18.99 10.16 -24.28
N HIS A 261 18.99 11.32 -24.91
CA HIS A 261 17.81 11.88 -25.57
C HIS A 261 17.66 11.25 -26.97
N TYR A 262 16.50 10.65 -27.27
CA TYR A 262 16.22 9.90 -28.49
C TYR A 262 15.37 10.67 -29.52
N GLY A 263 15.04 11.95 -29.28
CA GLY A 263 14.13 12.71 -30.14
C GLY A 263 14.48 12.73 -31.64
N SER A 264 15.75 12.92 -32.01
CA SER A 264 16.17 12.88 -33.43
C SER A 264 16.04 11.48 -34.05
N GLU A 265 16.35 10.43 -33.30
CA GLU A 265 16.21 9.04 -33.74
C GLU A 265 14.73 8.64 -33.87
N GLN A 266 13.87 9.11 -32.95
CA GLN A 266 12.42 8.94 -33.03
C GLN A 266 11.83 9.59 -34.28
N GLN A 267 12.24 10.83 -34.57
CA GLN A 267 11.82 11.52 -35.79
C GLN A 267 12.29 10.79 -37.05
N ALA A 268 13.52 10.26 -37.05
CA ALA A 268 14.08 9.52 -38.18
C ALA A 268 13.31 8.22 -38.51
N VAL A 269 12.65 7.59 -37.52
CA VAL A 269 11.79 6.41 -37.73
C VAL A 269 10.31 6.77 -37.95
N GLY A 270 9.98 8.05 -38.12
CA GLY A 270 8.64 8.53 -38.44
C GLY A 270 7.71 8.74 -37.25
N VAL A 271 8.24 8.85 -36.02
CA VAL A 271 7.43 9.24 -34.85
C VAL A 271 7.04 10.72 -34.97
N ARG A 272 5.78 11.04 -34.67
CA ARG A 272 5.32 12.44 -34.57
C ARG A 272 5.76 12.99 -33.22
N VAL A 273 7.04 13.38 -33.14
CA VAL A 273 7.71 13.77 -31.89
C VAL A 273 6.99 14.89 -31.15
N ASP A 274 6.42 15.87 -31.87
CA ASP A 274 5.68 16.96 -31.24
C ASP A 274 4.41 16.46 -30.52
N GLU A 275 3.67 15.53 -31.12
CA GLU A 275 2.49 14.94 -30.48
C GLU A 275 2.88 14.06 -29.29
N LEU A 276 3.89 13.20 -29.46
CA LEU A 276 4.29 12.24 -28.45
C LEU A 276 4.98 12.91 -27.25
N HIS A 277 5.86 13.89 -27.48
CA HIS A 277 6.64 14.56 -26.43
C HIS A 277 5.77 15.45 -25.53
N ASN A 278 4.66 15.96 -26.05
CA ASN A 278 3.70 16.73 -25.26
C ASN A 278 2.91 15.88 -24.24
N LEU A 279 2.98 14.55 -24.33
CA LEU A 279 2.22 13.65 -23.44
C LEU A 279 2.96 13.34 -22.13
N SER A 280 4.30 13.38 -22.14
CA SER A 280 5.11 13.16 -20.94
C SER A 280 6.52 13.74 -21.14
N PRO A 281 7.12 14.34 -20.10
CA PRO A 281 8.53 14.77 -20.12
C PRO A 281 9.51 13.60 -20.30
N HIS A 282 9.06 12.35 -20.12
CA HIS A 282 9.88 11.15 -20.33
C HIS A 282 9.86 10.65 -21.78
N ALA A 283 8.90 11.05 -22.61
CA ALA A 283 8.75 10.59 -23.99
C ALA A 283 10.01 10.83 -24.87
N PRO A 284 10.76 11.95 -24.77
CA PRO A 284 11.98 12.14 -25.55
C PRO A 284 13.12 11.17 -25.22
N TYR A 285 13.02 10.45 -24.09
CA TYR A 285 14.02 9.48 -23.63
C TYR A 285 13.61 8.03 -23.89
N VAL A 286 12.45 7.79 -24.49
CA VAL A 286 12.00 6.44 -24.87
C VAL A 286 12.75 5.99 -26.14
N PRO A 287 13.24 4.74 -26.23
CA PRO A 287 13.93 4.28 -27.44
C PRO A 287 13.05 4.40 -28.69
N ALA A 288 13.65 4.71 -29.85
CA ALA A 288 12.93 5.04 -31.08
C ALA A 288 11.95 3.95 -31.55
N SER A 289 12.30 2.67 -31.44
CA SER A 289 11.41 1.55 -31.79
C SER A 289 10.17 1.46 -30.89
N VAL A 290 10.33 1.78 -29.59
CA VAL A 290 9.25 1.75 -28.59
C VAL A 290 8.31 2.93 -28.82
N ALA A 291 8.86 4.13 -29.07
CA ALA A 291 8.10 5.31 -29.42
C ALA A 291 7.27 5.09 -30.71
N LEU A 292 7.84 4.45 -31.72
CA LEU A 292 7.13 4.10 -32.95
C LEU A 292 6.00 3.08 -32.70
N ALA A 293 6.19 2.11 -31.80
CA ALA A 293 5.15 1.17 -31.43
C ALA A 293 3.98 1.85 -30.69
N LEU A 294 4.28 2.77 -29.76
CA LEU A 294 3.27 3.60 -29.09
C LEU A 294 2.49 4.46 -30.09
N GLN A 295 3.19 5.10 -31.05
CA GLN A 295 2.56 5.89 -32.10
C GLN A 295 1.62 5.05 -32.96
N ARG A 296 2.03 3.85 -33.38
CA ARG A 296 1.19 2.92 -34.15
C ARG A 296 -0.04 2.47 -33.35
N ALA A 297 0.12 2.21 -32.06
CA ALA A 297 -0.99 1.86 -31.19
C ALA A 297 -2.00 3.02 -31.11
N TRP A 298 -1.53 4.25 -30.92
CA TRP A 298 -2.36 5.45 -30.95
C TRP A 298 -3.12 5.56 -32.28
N ASP A 299 -2.40 5.45 -33.41
CA ASP A 299 -2.96 5.61 -34.75
C ASP A 299 -4.02 4.55 -35.08
N SER A 300 -3.92 3.36 -34.46
CA SER A 300 -4.93 2.31 -34.54
C SER A 300 -6.18 2.55 -33.67
N GLY A 301 -6.23 3.65 -32.93
CA GLY A 301 -7.31 3.99 -32.00
C GLY A 301 -7.16 3.35 -30.60
N ASN A 302 -6.04 2.71 -30.30
CA ASN A 302 -5.78 2.17 -28.97
C ASN A 302 -5.44 3.32 -28.00
N ARG A 303 -6.07 3.31 -26.82
CA ARG A 303 -5.95 4.39 -25.82
C ARG A 303 -4.74 4.26 -24.88
N LEU A 304 -3.84 3.28 -25.10
CA LEU A 304 -2.70 3.00 -24.22
C LEU A 304 -1.94 4.26 -23.85
N VAL A 305 -1.48 5.01 -24.86
CA VAL A 305 -0.59 6.16 -24.66
C VAL A 305 -1.23 7.26 -23.81
N SER A 306 -2.55 7.48 -23.93
CA SER A 306 -3.28 8.47 -23.12
C SER A 306 -3.52 8.02 -21.67
N LEU A 307 -3.37 6.73 -21.38
CA LEU A 307 -3.57 6.16 -20.05
C LEU A 307 -2.25 5.93 -19.30
N LEU A 308 -1.10 6.09 -19.96
CA LEU A 308 0.21 5.91 -19.35
C LEU A 308 0.49 7.00 -18.31
N ASP A 309 0.80 6.56 -17.09
CA ASP A 309 1.29 7.45 -16.03
C ASP A 309 2.82 7.68 -16.12
N GLU A 310 3.34 8.64 -15.35
CA GLU A 310 4.77 8.98 -15.35
C GLU A 310 5.65 7.78 -14.95
N GLY A 311 5.15 6.89 -14.09
CA GLY A 311 5.85 5.67 -13.70
C GLY A 311 6.05 4.72 -14.89
N SER A 312 5.01 4.54 -15.69
CA SER A 312 5.02 3.68 -16.87
C SER A 312 5.88 4.25 -17.99
N TRP A 313 5.80 5.57 -18.22
CA TRP A 313 6.72 6.25 -19.14
C TRP A 313 8.17 6.09 -18.72
N LYS A 314 8.47 6.34 -17.44
CA LYS A 314 9.83 6.18 -16.91
C LYS A 314 10.32 4.75 -17.05
N ALA A 315 9.49 3.74 -16.79
CA ALA A 315 9.86 2.34 -16.98
C ALA A 315 10.28 2.07 -18.42
N LEU A 316 9.53 2.59 -19.42
CA LEU A 316 9.89 2.44 -20.84
C LEU A 316 11.22 3.11 -21.21
N THR A 317 11.62 4.19 -20.53
CA THR A 317 12.95 4.82 -20.73
C THR A 317 14.12 3.98 -20.21
N GLU A 318 13.86 3.03 -19.30
CA GLU A 318 14.88 2.18 -18.67
C GLU A 318 14.99 0.80 -19.37
N MET A 319 14.12 0.51 -20.33
CA MET A 319 14.11 -0.75 -21.06
C MET A 319 15.00 -0.70 -22.31
N GLU A 320 15.59 -1.84 -22.65
CA GLU A 320 16.20 -2.04 -23.95
C GLU A 320 15.16 -1.95 -25.08
N ALA A 321 15.56 -1.39 -26.22
CA ALA A 321 14.69 -1.07 -27.35
C ALA A 321 13.83 -2.25 -27.83
N GLN A 322 14.39 -3.47 -27.86
CA GLN A 322 13.67 -4.68 -28.27
C GLN A 322 12.64 -5.11 -27.21
N HIS A 323 13.04 -5.13 -25.94
CA HIS A 323 12.16 -5.52 -24.84
C HIS A 323 11.02 -4.52 -24.65
N GLY A 324 11.31 -3.22 -24.64
CA GLY A 324 10.29 -2.18 -24.52
C GLY A 324 9.24 -2.26 -25.63
N GLN A 325 9.65 -2.60 -26.85
CA GLN A 325 8.72 -2.78 -27.98
C GLN A 325 7.80 -3.99 -27.77
N GLN A 326 8.34 -5.11 -27.26
CA GLN A 326 7.53 -6.29 -26.93
C GLN A 326 6.52 -6.00 -25.81
N VAL A 327 6.93 -5.26 -24.77
CA VAL A 327 6.02 -4.81 -23.71
C VAL A 327 4.85 -4.02 -24.27
N VAL A 328 5.12 -3.02 -25.11
CA VAL A 328 4.07 -2.19 -25.71
C VAL A 328 3.11 -3.06 -26.53
N ASN A 329 3.63 -3.98 -27.36
CA ASN A 329 2.79 -4.87 -28.16
C ASN A 329 1.90 -5.78 -27.31
N GLU A 330 2.45 -6.40 -26.24
CA GLU A 330 1.70 -7.28 -25.34
C GLU A 330 0.59 -6.51 -24.58
N VAL A 331 0.89 -5.28 -24.14
CA VAL A 331 -0.11 -4.42 -23.47
C VAL A 331 -1.20 -3.99 -24.44
N VAL A 332 -0.86 -3.60 -25.67
CA VAL A 332 -1.83 -3.23 -26.72
C VAL A 332 -2.76 -4.40 -27.04
N GLU A 333 -2.21 -5.61 -27.20
CA GLU A 333 -2.99 -6.82 -27.44
C GLU A 333 -3.95 -7.11 -26.27
N ALA A 334 -3.45 -7.06 -25.04
CA ALA A 334 -4.26 -7.28 -23.84
C ALA A 334 -5.37 -6.22 -23.67
N MET A 335 -5.10 -4.96 -24.06
CA MET A 335 -6.10 -3.89 -24.10
C MET A 335 -7.19 -4.13 -25.15
N ASN A 336 -6.80 -4.51 -26.36
CA ASN A 336 -7.75 -4.79 -27.44
C ASN A 336 -8.68 -5.96 -27.08
N ASN A 337 -8.16 -6.93 -26.31
CA ASN A 337 -8.94 -8.07 -25.80
C ASN A 337 -9.74 -7.74 -24.53
N GLN A 338 -9.72 -6.49 -24.03
CA GLN A 338 -10.36 -6.06 -22.79
C GLN A 338 -9.97 -6.91 -21.56
N GLN A 339 -8.78 -7.50 -21.57
CA GLN A 339 -8.31 -8.40 -20.50
C GLN A 339 -7.71 -7.65 -19.31
N ILE A 340 -7.49 -6.34 -19.45
CA ILE A 340 -6.82 -5.54 -18.44
C ILE A 340 -7.72 -4.44 -17.88
N ARG A 341 -7.79 -4.37 -16.56
CA ARG A 341 -8.53 -3.32 -15.84
C ARG A 341 -7.65 -2.10 -15.54
N ASN A 342 -6.36 -2.34 -15.29
CA ASN A 342 -5.37 -1.32 -14.98
C ASN A 342 -4.16 -1.50 -15.90
N CYS A 343 -4.04 -0.64 -16.91
CA CYS A 343 -3.00 -0.73 -17.94
C CYS A 343 -1.60 -0.45 -17.40
N ASN A 344 -1.44 0.55 -16.52
CA ASN A 344 -0.15 0.91 -15.91
C ASN A 344 0.41 -0.24 -15.08
N ALA A 345 -0.42 -0.84 -14.21
CA ALA A 345 0.00 -2.00 -13.41
C ALA A 345 0.39 -3.21 -14.29
N PHE A 346 -0.37 -3.46 -15.36
CA PHE A 346 -0.08 -4.54 -16.30
C PHE A 346 1.23 -4.29 -17.05
N LEU A 347 1.44 -3.08 -17.60
CA LEU A 347 2.67 -2.69 -18.28
C LEU A 347 3.89 -2.85 -17.38
N ILE A 348 3.83 -2.36 -16.14
CA ILE A 348 4.92 -2.52 -15.17
C ILE A 348 5.20 -4.00 -14.86
N SER A 349 4.16 -4.82 -14.75
CA SER A 349 4.32 -6.27 -14.55
C SER A 349 5.04 -6.94 -15.73
N VAL A 350 4.67 -6.61 -16.96
CA VAL A 350 5.31 -7.15 -18.17
C VAL A 350 6.74 -6.61 -18.30
N ALA A 351 6.96 -5.32 -18.10
CA ALA A 351 8.30 -4.70 -18.09
C ALA A 351 9.23 -5.36 -17.07
N LYS A 352 8.73 -5.63 -15.86
CA LYS A 352 9.50 -6.30 -14.82
C LYS A 352 9.92 -7.70 -15.25
N LYS A 353 9.07 -8.48 -15.92
CA LYS A 353 9.39 -9.81 -16.45
C LYS A 353 10.61 -9.78 -17.38
N PHE A 354 10.72 -8.77 -18.23
CA PHE A 354 11.88 -8.58 -19.12
C PHE A 354 13.12 -8.10 -18.37
N LEU A 355 12.98 -7.15 -17.43
CA LEU A 355 14.10 -6.62 -16.66
C LEU A 355 14.71 -7.64 -15.69
N THR A 356 13.91 -8.55 -15.13
CA THR A 356 14.40 -9.56 -14.17
C THR A 356 15.05 -10.77 -14.84
N GLY A 357 15.18 -10.80 -16.17
CA GLY A 357 15.97 -11.80 -16.89
C GLY A 357 15.55 -13.26 -16.65
N THR A 358 14.35 -13.51 -16.14
CA THR A 358 13.80 -14.86 -15.95
C THR A 358 13.24 -15.33 -17.30
N GLY A 359 14.17 -15.52 -18.24
CA GLY A 359 13.97 -15.87 -19.64
C GLY A 359 13.42 -17.28 -19.85
N GLY A 360 12.21 -17.54 -19.36
CA GLY A 360 11.33 -18.52 -19.98
C GLY A 360 10.60 -17.84 -21.13
N SER A 361 11.25 -17.75 -22.29
CA SER A 361 10.56 -17.37 -23.52
C SER A 361 9.39 -18.35 -23.75
N PRO A 362 8.15 -17.90 -23.99
CA PRO A 362 7.08 -18.80 -24.43
C PRO A 362 7.37 -19.20 -25.87
N GLY A 363 8.23 -20.21 -26.02
CA GLY A 363 8.55 -20.81 -27.31
C GLY A 363 7.29 -21.47 -27.89
N ALA A 364 6.91 -20.99 -29.07
CA ALA A 364 5.93 -21.64 -29.94
C ALA A 364 6.24 -23.14 -30.09
N GLY A 365 5.26 -23.98 -29.76
CA GLY A 365 5.36 -25.42 -29.90
C GLY A 365 5.48 -25.82 -31.37
N SER A 366 6.70 -26.18 -31.78
CA SER A 366 6.97 -26.94 -32.99
C SER A 366 6.96 -28.43 -32.65
N TYR A 367 6.20 -29.19 -33.43
CA TYR A 367 6.01 -30.62 -33.32
C TYR A 367 7.33 -31.37 -33.61
N GLY A 368 7.75 -32.25 -32.70
CA GLY A 368 8.92 -33.10 -32.90
C GLY A 368 8.98 -34.26 -31.92
N ALA A 369 8.81 -35.47 -32.46
CA ALA A 369 8.85 -36.76 -31.78
C ALA A 369 10.26 -37.18 -31.30
N SER A 370 10.31 -38.30 -30.55
CA SER A 370 11.47 -39.01 -29.97
C SER A 370 11.87 -38.48 -28.58
N GLY A 371 11.80 -39.23 -27.48
CA GLY A 371 12.14 -40.64 -27.27
C GLY A 371 13.46 -40.69 -26.50
N GLY A 372 13.47 -41.19 -25.24
CA GLY A 372 14.71 -41.37 -24.49
C GLY A 372 14.55 -41.58 -22.99
N PHE A 373 14.94 -42.77 -22.53
CA PHE A 373 14.95 -43.28 -21.15
C PHE A 373 16.07 -42.67 -20.28
N GLY A 374 15.87 -42.67 -18.95
CA GLY A 374 16.89 -43.18 -18.02
C GLY A 374 17.44 -42.27 -16.90
N GLY A 375 17.34 -42.76 -15.65
CA GLY A 375 18.20 -42.46 -14.49
C GLY A 375 17.77 -41.24 -13.65
N GLY A 376 17.67 -41.26 -12.32
CA GLY A 376 18.28 -42.11 -11.30
C GLY A 376 19.06 -41.23 -10.30
N GLY A 377 18.64 -41.18 -9.04
CA GLY A 377 19.29 -40.46 -7.92
C GLY A 377 18.39 -39.37 -7.33
N GLY A 378 18.00 -39.34 -6.06
CA GLY A 378 18.68 -39.80 -4.84
C GLY A 378 19.26 -38.58 -4.12
N GLY A 379 18.59 -38.04 -3.11
CA GLY A 379 19.11 -36.91 -2.32
C GLY A 379 18.14 -36.41 -1.26
N TYR A 380 18.49 -36.63 0.00
CA TYR A 380 17.76 -36.24 1.21
C TYR A 380 18.16 -34.82 1.69
N GLY A 381 17.25 -34.17 2.43
CA GLY A 381 17.49 -32.98 3.27
C GLY A 381 16.91 -31.68 2.68
N GLY A 382 16.15 -30.83 3.36
CA GLY A 382 15.86 -30.67 4.78
C GLY A 382 15.82 -29.15 5.08
N GLY A 383 14.70 -28.65 5.61
CA GLY A 383 14.51 -27.26 6.10
C GLY A 383 14.22 -26.24 4.99
N GLY A 384 13.22 -25.37 5.04
CA GLY A 384 12.48 -24.78 6.16
C GLY A 384 12.47 -23.26 5.94
N GLY A 385 11.32 -22.67 5.58
CA GLY A 385 11.19 -21.21 5.40
C GLY A 385 10.06 -20.81 4.45
N GLY A 386 8.81 -20.89 4.92
CA GLY A 386 7.61 -20.59 4.15
C GLY A 386 7.45 -19.12 3.78
N GLY A 387 7.37 -18.84 2.48
CA GLY A 387 6.93 -17.57 1.91
C GLY A 387 5.47 -17.67 1.46
N TYR A 388 4.58 -16.95 2.12
CA TYR A 388 3.14 -16.96 1.83
C TYR A 388 2.83 -15.97 0.69
N GLY A 389 2.85 -16.45 -0.55
CA GLY A 389 2.25 -15.79 -1.71
C GLY A 389 0.86 -16.35 -1.97
N GLY A 390 -0.19 -15.56 -1.72
CA GLY A 390 -1.59 -15.97 -1.85
C GLY A 390 -2.39 -15.05 -2.77
N GLY A 391 -2.48 -15.44 -4.04
CA GLY A 391 -3.36 -14.85 -5.06
C GLY A 391 -4.83 -14.88 -4.65
N GLY A 392 -5.57 -13.87 -5.11
CA GLY A 392 -6.98 -13.69 -4.74
C GLY A 392 -7.95 -14.02 -5.85
N TYR A 393 -9.19 -14.23 -5.42
CA TYR A 393 -10.39 -14.33 -6.23
C TYR A 393 -11.39 -13.36 -5.61
N GLY A 394 -11.67 -12.26 -6.32
CA GLY A 394 -12.66 -11.26 -5.94
C GLY A 394 -14.00 -11.61 -6.56
N GLY A 395 -15.03 -11.73 -5.71
CA GLY A 395 -16.43 -11.91 -6.09
C GLY A 395 -17.13 -10.58 -6.34
N GLY A 396 -18.19 -10.65 -7.15
CA GLY A 396 -18.92 -9.53 -7.71
C GLY A 396 -19.88 -8.83 -6.75
N GLY A 397 -20.13 -7.55 -7.06
CA GLY A 397 -21.24 -6.74 -6.59
C GLY A 397 -22.12 -6.28 -7.77
N PRO A 398 -23.36 -5.83 -7.51
CA PRO A 398 -24.48 -6.04 -8.42
C PRO A 398 -24.81 -4.85 -9.34
N GLY A 399 -25.45 -5.18 -10.47
CA GLY A 399 -26.53 -4.35 -11.02
C GLY A 399 -26.16 -3.33 -12.11
N GLY A 400 -25.98 -3.80 -13.34
CA GLY A 400 -26.12 -2.98 -14.55
C GLY A 400 -27.06 -3.69 -15.54
N PRO A 401 -28.16 -3.08 -16.00
CA PRO A 401 -29.08 -3.73 -16.92
C PRO A 401 -28.55 -3.63 -18.35
N GLY A 402 -28.35 -4.76 -19.03
CA GLY A 402 -28.27 -4.77 -20.50
C GLY A 402 -27.05 -5.43 -21.16
N GLY A 403 -26.25 -6.22 -20.45
CA GLY A 403 -25.21 -7.04 -21.09
C GLY A 403 -25.80 -8.33 -21.67
N GLN A 404 -25.60 -8.57 -22.97
CA GLN A 404 -25.94 -9.82 -23.67
C GLN A 404 -25.61 -11.04 -22.79
N LYS A 405 -26.55 -11.98 -22.63
CA LYS A 405 -26.31 -13.26 -21.96
C LYS A 405 -25.20 -13.99 -22.71
N GLY A 406 -23.95 -13.78 -22.29
CA GLY A 406 -22.81 -14.54 -22.75
C GLY A 406 -23.12 -16.03 -22.58
N VAL A 407 -22.67 -16.82 -23.55
CA VAL A 407 -22.78 -18.27 -23.50
C VAL A 407 -22.22 -18.74 -22.14
N PRO A 408 -22.96 -19.57 -21.36
CA PRO A 408 -22.50 -20.02 -20.05
C PRO A 408 -21.07 -20.56 -20.16
N ALA A 409 -20.17 -20.08 -19.29
CA ALA A 409 -18.76 -20.48 -19.34
C ALA A 409 -18.59 -22.01 -19.24
N LEU A 410 -19.54 -22.70 -18.61
CA LEU A 410 -19.64 -24.15 -18.55
C LEU A 410 -19.57 -24.84 -19.93
N ASN A 411 -20.11 -24.21 -20.98
CA ASN A 411 -20.09 -24.74 -22.35
C ASN A 411 -18.67 -24.82 -22.95
N LYS A 412 -17.69 -24.17 -22.32
CA LYS A 412 -16.27 -24.30 -22.69
C LYS A 412 -15.67 -25.61 -22.18
N LEU A 413 -16.27 -26.29 -21.20
CA LEU A 413 -15.84 -27.63 -20.80
C LEU A 413 -16.16 -28.63 -21.92
N HIS A 414 -15.32 -29.65 -22.09
CA HIS A 414 -15.50 -30.68 -23.10
C HIS A 414 -15.48 -32.08 -22.46
N GLY A 415 -16.05 -33.06 -23.16
CA GLY A 415 -15.98 -34.48 -22.80
C GLY A 415 -16.63 -34.83 -21.46
N VAL A 416 -16.00 -35.75 -20.72
CA VAL A 416 -16.50 -36.29 -19.45
C VAL A 416 -16.59 -35.21 -18.39
N LEU A 417 -15.68 -34.22 -18.42
CA LEU A 417 -15.66 -33.12 -17.47
C LEU A 417 -16.91 -32.21 -17.60
N ALA A 418 -17.35 -31.93 -18.83
CA ALA A 418 -18.56 -31.16 -19.08
C ALA A 418 -19.81 -31.88 -18.57
N GLN A 419 -19.91 -33.18 -18.90
CA GLN A 419 -21.01 -34.02 -18.44
C GLN A 419 -21.05 -34.07 -16.90
N ARG A 420 -19.89 -34.25 -16.25
CA ARG A 420 -19.81 -34.33 -14.80
C ARG A 420 -20.20 -33.02 -14.10
N ALA A 421 -19.81 -31.88 -14.67
CA ALA A 421 -20.21 -30.58 -14.15
C ALA A 421 -21.73 -30.34 -14.30
N GLN A 422 -22.32 -30.78 -15.42
CA GLN A 422 -23.76 -30.72 -15.63
C GLN A 422 -24.53 -31.63 -14.67
N ASP A 423 -24.07 -32.86 -14.46
CA ASP A 423 -24.68 -33.79 -13.49
C ASP A 423 -24.65 -33.19 -12.06
N LEU A 424 -23.54 -32.55 -11.70
CA LEU A 424 -23.37 -31.90 -10.40
C LEU A 424 -24.35 -30.73 -10.22
N LEU A 425 -24.60 -29.94 -11.27
CA LEU A 425 -25.60 -28.87 -11.27
C LEU A 425 -27.02 -29.42 -11.10
N VAL A 426 -27.35 -30.55 -11.74
CA VAL A 426 -28.65 -31.21 -11.57
C VAL A 426 -28.81 -31.75 -10.14
N GLN A 427 -27.78 -32.44 -9.63
CA GLN A 427 -27.79 -33.03 -8.28
C GLN A 427 -27.90 -31.98 -7.17
N HIS A 428 -27.23 -30.84 -7.32
CA HIS A 428 -27.19 -29.77 -6.31
C HIS A 428 -27.91 -28.49 -6.77
N SER A 429 -28.96 -28.63 -7.60
CA SER A 429 -29.69 -27.50 -8.20
C SER A 429 -30.27 -26.47 -7.21
N HIS A 430 -30.47 -26.87 -5.95
CA HIS A 430 -30.94 -25.99 -4.88
C HIS A 430 -29.85 -24.99 -4.39
N VAL A 431 -28.56 -25.27 -4.63
CA VAL A 431 -27.44 -24.42 -4.17
C VAL A 431 -26.49 -24.05 -5.30
N LEU A 432 -26.18 -24.96 -6.22
CA LEU A 432 -25.35 -24.70 -7.40
C LEU A 432 -26.17 -24.15 -8.56
N ARG A 433 -25.58 -23.20 -9.28
CA ARG A 433 -26.11 -22.59 -10.50
C ARG A 433 -24.99 -22.47 -11.52
N ASP A 434 -25.33 -22.37 -12.80
CA ASP A 434 -24.35 -22.23 -13.89
C ASP A 434 -23.41 -21.03 -13.67
N SER A 435 -23.91 -19.94 -13.06
CA SER A 435 -23.12 -18.75 -12.74
C SER A 435 -22.03 -18.98 -11.69
N HIS A 436 -22.04 -20.11 -10.98
CA HIS A 436 -20.97 -20.47 -10.04
C HIS A 436 -19.75 -21.08 -10.74
N PHE A 437 -19.91 -21.51 -11.99
CA PHE A 437 -18.82 -21.94 -12.87
C PHE A 437 -18.45 -20.78 -13.80
N ASP A 438 -17.88 -19.73 -13.23
CA ASP A 438 -17.40 -18.58 -14.02
C ASP A 438 -16.22 -18.97 -14.93
N GLU A 439 -15.81 -18.03 -15.80
CA GLU A 439 -14.72 -18.27 -16.75
C GLU A 439 -13.40 -18.65 -16.07
N VAL A 440 -13.17 -18.12 -14.86
CA VAL A 440 -11.94 -18.41 -14.10
C VAL A 440 -11.98 -19.84 -13.59
N VAL A 441 -13.08 -20.26 -12.96
CA VAL A 441 -13.25 -21.65 -12.48
C VAL A 441 -13.11 -22.64 -13.64
N VAL A 442 -13.80 -22.39 -14.76
CA VAL A 442 -13.77 -23.26 -15.95
C VAL A 442 -12.36 -23.33 -16.55
N SER A 443 -11.69 -22.19 -16.73
CA SER A 443 -10.31 -22.15 -17.24
C SER A 443 -9.33 -22.88 -16.32
N GLN A 444 -9.56 -22.82 -15.01
CA GLN A 444 -8.66 -23.44 -14.03
C GLN A 444 -8.90 -24.95 -13.92
N LEU A 445 -10.14 -25.43 -14.11
CA LEU A 445 -10.47 -26.85 -14.25
C LEU A 445 -9.84 -27.46 -15.51
N GLN A 446 -9.90 -26.76 -16.65
CA GLN A 446 -9.26 -27.22 -17.90
C GLN A 446 -7.73 -27.32 -17.81
N LYS A 447 -7.11 -26.57 -16.91
CA LYS A 447 -5.65 -26.61 -16.67
C LYS A 447 -5.22 -27.78 -15.79
N LEU A 448 -6.15 -28.47 -15.14
CA LEU A 448 -5.84 -29.68 -14.36
C LEU A 448 -5.82 -30.91 -15.29
N PRO A 449 -5.01 -31.94 -14.97
CA PRO A 449 -5.21 -33.26 -15.55
C PRO A 449 -6.66 -33.70 -15.37
N GLU A 450 -7.27 -34.32 -16.38
CA GLU A 450 -8.70 -34.63 -16.41
C GLU A 450 -9.16 -35.40 -15.16
N HIS A 451 -8.39 -36.39 -14.72
CA HIS A 451 -8.69 -37.16 -13.52
C HIS A 451 -8.71 -36.29 -12.25
N GLU A 452 -7.84 -35.28 -12.12
CA GLU A 452 -7.86 -34.36 -10.97
C GLU A 452 -9.04 -33.40 -11.04
N ALA A 453 -9.39 -32.92 -12.24
CA ALA A 453 -10.56 -32.06 -12.43
C ALA A 453 -11.86 -32.80 -12.05
N LEU A 454 -11.96 -34.09 -12.38
CA LEU A 454 -13.09 -34.94 -11.97
C LEU A 454 -13.14 -35.14 -10.45
N GLU A 455 -11.99 -35.33 -9.80
CA GLU A 455 -11.90 -35.43 -8.34
C GLU A 455 -12.31 -34.11 -7.66
N VAL A 456 -11.93 -32.95 -8.22
CA VAL A 456 -12.38 -31.64 -7.73
C VAL A 456 -13.91 -31.54 -7.79
N LEU A 457 -14.54 -31.90 -8.91
CA LEU A 457 -16.00 -31.88 -9.04
C LEU A 457 -16.67 -32.88 -8.09
N ALA A 458 -16.07 -34.05 -7.87
CA ALA A 458 -16.55 -35.02 -6.89
C ALA A 458 -16.42 -34.51 -5.44
N GLU A 459 -15.35 -33.80 -5.08
CA GLU A 459 -15.23 -33.14 -3.78
C GLU A 459 -16.29 -32.05 -3.60
N VAL A 460 -16.52 -31.20 -4.62
CA VAL A 460 -17.60 -30.19 -4.56
C VAL A 460 -18.96 -30.83 -4.29
N GLY A 461 -19.28 -31.97 -4.91
CA GLY A 461 -20.54 -32.69 -4.69
C GLY A 461 -20.64 -33.42 -3.34
N ARG A 462 -19.52 -33.75 -2.71
CA ARG A 462 -19.52 -34.36 -1.36
C ARG A 462 -19.73 -33.33 -0.25
N HIS A 463 -19.39 -32.07 -0.49
CA HIS A 463 -19.46 -31.03 0.52
C HIS A 463 -20.85 -30.38 0.59
N GLU A 464 -21.32 -30.11 1.81
CA GLU A 464 -22.54 -29.34 2.02
C GLU A 464 -22.26 -27.86 1.71
N LEU A 465 -22.79 -27.38 0.58
CA LEU A 465 -22.58 -26.01 0.12
C LEU A 465 -23.55 -25.00 0.77
N VAL A 466 -24.44 -25.46 1.64
CA VAL A 466 -25.39 -24.61 2.37
C VAL A 466 -24.61 -23.68 3.30
N GLY A 467 -24.80 -22.37 3.13
CA GLY A 467 -24.10 -21.34 3.91
C GLY A 467 -22.77 -20.87 3.32
N VAL A 468 -22.31 -21.45 2.20
CA VAL A 468 -21.13 -20.94 1.48
C VAL A 468 -21.50 -19.64 0.76
N LYS A 469 -20.99 -18.51 1.28
CA LYS A 469 -21.30 -17.17 0.73
C LYS A 469 -20.77 -16.92 -0.68
N ASN A 470 -19.68 -17.58 -1.07
CA ASN A 470 -19.03 -17.39 -2.37
C ASN A 470 -18.56 -18.74 -2.93
N ILE A 471 -19.45 -19.40 -3.68
CA ILE A 471 -19.23 -20.73 -4.24
C ILE A 471 -18.08 -20.76 -5.28
N PRO A 472 -17.95 -19.80 -6.22
CA PRO A 472 -16.79 -19.76 -7.12
C PRO A 472 -15.44 -19.76 -6.38
N ALA A 473 -15.31 -18.92 -5.34
CA ALA A 473 -14.09 -18.87 -4.53
C ALA A 473 -13.85 -20.19 -3.77
N TYR A 474 -14.91 -20.85 -3.33
CA TYR A 474 -14.84 -22.16 -2.68
C TYR A 474 -14.33 -23.26 -3.64
N ILE A 475 -14.90 -23.34 -4.85
CA ILE A 475 -14.45 -24.27 -5.91
C ILE A 475 -12.97 -23.98 -6.25
N MET A 476 -12.60 -22.70 -6.40
CA MET A 476 -11.21 -22.29 -6.61
C MET A 476 -10.28 -22.72 -5.47
N GLY A 477 -10.75 -22.71 -4.22
CA GLY A 477 -10.00 -23.22 -3.06
C GLY A 477 -9.67 -24.71 -3.19
N ILE A 478 -10.62 -25.52 -3.66
CA ILE A 478 -10.41 -26.95 -3.93
C ILE A 478 -9.42 -27.13 -5.10
N ILE A 479 -9.64 -26.45 -6.22
CA ILE A 479 -8.74 -26.48 -7.40
C ILE A 479 -7.30 -26.18 -7.00
N ASN A 480 -7.08 -25.11 -6.23
CA ASN A 480 -5.73 -24.71 -5.79
C ASN A 480 -5.07 -25.75 -4.88
N ARG A 481 -5.85 -26.51 -4.11
CA ARG A 481 -5.34 -27.57 -3.26
C ARG A 481 -4.80 -28.73 -4.10
N TYR A 482 -5.54 -29.14 -5.12
CA TYR A 482 -5.09 -30.16 -6.08
C TYR A 482 -3.85 -29.70 -6.86
N LYS A 483 -3.82 -28.44 -7.32
CA LYS A 483 -2.64 -27.87 -8.00
C LYS A 483 -1.35 -27.90 -7.17
N ARG A 484 -1.47 -27.84 -5.84
CA ARG A 484 -0.33 -27.87 -4.91
C ARG A 484 0.09 -29.29 -4.54
N GLY A 485 -0.57 -30.32 -5.07
CA GLY A 485 -0.37 -31.70 -4.62
C GLY A 485 -0.79 -31.92 -3.16
N GLY A 486 -1.74 -31.14 -2.66
CA GLY A 486 -2.26 -31.29 -1.30
C GLY A 486 -2.84 -32.68 -1.06
N THR A 487 -2.79 -33.14 0.19
CA THR A 487 -3.38 -34.43 0.60
C THR A 487 -4.85 -34.48 0.21
N ARG A 488 -5.21 -35.49 -0.60
CA ARG A 488 -6.60 -35.78 -0.97
C ARG A 488 -7.39 -36.05 0.31
N PRO A 489 -8.61 -35.51 0.46
CA PRO A 489 -9.47 -35.88 1.58
C PRO A 489 -9.59 -37.41 1.60
N GLY A 490 -9.14 -38.05 2.68
CA GLY A 490 -9.09 -39.50 2.80
C GLY A 490 -10.45 -40.12 2.47
N TYR A 491 -10.41 -41.14 1.62
CA TYR A 491 -11.54 -41.98 1.28
C TYR A 491 -12.03 -42.79 2.49
#